data_AF-A0A838QFD3-F1
#
_entry.id   AF-A0A838QFD3-F1
#
_cell.length_a   1.000
_cell.length_b   1.000
_cell.length_c   1.000
_cell.angle_alpha   90.00
_cell.angle_beta   90.00
_cell.angle_gamma   90.00
#
_symmetry.space_group_name_H-M   'P 1'
#
loop_
_entity.id
_entity.type
_entity.pdbx_description
1 polymer ?
#
loop_
_entity_poly.entity_id
_entity_poly.type
_entity_poly.pdbx_seq_one_letter_code
_entity_poly.pdbx_strand_id
1 'polypeptide(L)'
;MMKREIHDSSDLGLVLRSGRKVYGLTQQQASKLCGVSSRLWSECENGKRPQVGFETALRMLQIVGVDISAERRRGAAPMSGPANG
;
A
#
# COMPACT_ATOMS: atom_id res chain seq x y z
N MET A 1 5.80 -14.84 -8.35
CA MET A 1 5.34 -13.59 -7.70
C MET A 1 6.34 -13.23 -6.61
N MET A 2 6.92 -12.04 -6.61
CA MET A 2 7.83 -11.61 -5.52
C MET A 2 7.03 -11.05 -4.36
N LYS A 3 7.21 -11.61 -3.17
CA LYS A 3 6.65 -11.09 -1.91
C LYS A 3 7.50 -9.91 -1.43
N ARG A 4 6.86 -8.83 -0.97
CA ARG A 4 7.52 -7.64 -0.41
C ARG A 4 6.89 -7.30 0.93
N GLU A 5 7.74 -6.98 1.90
CA GLU A 5 7.30 -6.39 3.15
C GLU A 5 7.06 -4.89 2.97
N ILE A 6 6.00 -4.36 3.58
CA ILE A 6 5.66 -2.93 3.55
C ILE A 6 5.80 -2.43 4.99
N HIS A 7 6.79 -1.57 5.23
CA HIS A 7 7.03 -0.98 6.55
C HIS A 7 6.61 0.49 6.61
N ASP A 8 6.62 1.20 5.47
CA ASP A 8 6.26 2.61 5.40
C ASP A 8 5.53 3.00 4.09
N SER A 9 5.25 4.31 3.94
CA SER A 9 4.59 4.86 2.76
C SER A 9 5.44 4.78 1.49
N SER A 10 6.77 4.76 1.60
CA SER A 10 7.68 4.63 0.46
C SER A 10 7.60 3.22 -0.12
N ASP A 11 7.54 2.20 0.74
CA ASP A 11 7.32 0.82 0.33
C ASP A 11 6.00 0.66 -0.43
N LEU A 12 4.91 1.21 0.11
CA LEU A 12 3.62 1.23 -0.57
C LEU A 12 3.70 1.94 -1.92
N GLY A 13 4.38 3.10 -1.97
CA GLY A 13 4.58 3.87 -3.21
C GLY A 13 5.29 3.09 -4.31
N LEU A 14 6.32 2.30 -3.96
CA LEU A 14 7.03 1.43 -4.89
C LEU A 14 6.13 0.33 -5.45
N VAL A 15 5.30 -0.29 -4.60
CA VAL A 15 4.33 -1.30 -5.00
C VAL A 15 3.32 -0.72 -6.01
N LEU A 16 2.74 0.44 -5.69
CA LEU A 16 1.80 1.14 -6.56
C LEU A 16 2.42 1.49 -7.92
N ARG A 17 3.62 2.08 -7.91
CA ARG A 17 4.33 2.44 -9.14
C ARG A 17 4.66 1.22 -10.00
N SER A 18 5.10 0.13 -9.37
CA SER A 18 5.45 -1.10 -10.08
C SER A 18 4.22 -1.71 -10.73
N GLY A 19 3.14 -1.94 -9.96
CA GLY A 19 1.92 -2.54 -10.49
C GLY A 19 1.28 -1.65 -11.57
N ARG A 20 1.23 -0.33 -11.37
CA ARG A 20 0.72 0.60 -12.40
C ARG A 20 1.48 0.45 -13.73
N LYS A 21 2.81 0.35 -13.69
CA LYS A 21 3.65 0.16 -14.88
C LYS A 21 3.42 -1.19 -15.57
N VAL A 22 3.17 -2.26 -14.80
CA VAL A 22 2.81 -3.58 -15.35
C VAL A 22 1.52 -3.51 -16.16
N TYR A 23 0.52 -2.77 -15.67
CA TYR A 23 -0.74 -2.55 -16.40
C TYR A 23 -0.66 -1.46 -17.48
N GLY A 24 0.51 -0.84 -17.71
CA GLY A 24 0.67 0.22 -18.71
C GLY A 24 -0.10 1.51 -18.42
N LEU A 25 -0.51 1.73 -17.18
CA LEU A 25 -1.34 2.89 -16.81
C LEU A 25 -0.49 4.14 -16.55
N THR A 26 -0.99 5.32 -16.93
CA THR A 26 -0.47 6.60 -16.44
C THR A 26 -0.96 6.86 -15.01
N GLN A 27 -0.29 7.76 -14.27
CA GLN A 27 -0.75 8.14 -12.92
C GLN A 27 -2.16 8.72 -12.95
N GLN A 28 -2.52 9.47 -14.00
CA GLN A 28 -3.83 10.08 -14.17
C GLN A 28 -4.92 9.02 -14.44
N GLN A 29 -4.62 8.00 -15.25
CA GLN A 29 -5.54 6.89 -15.48
C GLN A 29 -5.79 6.12 -14.19
N ALA A 30 -4.73 5.77 -13.46
CA ALA A 30 -4.83 5.02 -12.23
C ALA A 30 -5.57 5.80 -11.12
N SER A 31 -5.29 7.11 -10.98
CA SER A 31 -6.02 7.96 -10.02
C SER A 31 -7.50 8.07 -10.36
N LYS A 32 -7.85 8.18 -11.65
CA LYS A 32 -9.24 8.21 -12.12
C LYS A 32 -9.97 6.90 -11.80
N LEU A 33 -9.36 5.75 -12.11
CA LEU A 33 -9.92 4.43 -11.81
C LEU A 33 -10.12 4.23 -10.29
N CYS A 34 -9.18 4.73 -9.49
CA CYS A 34 -9.26 4.68 -8.04
C CYS A 34 -10.25 5.70 -7.43
N GLY A 35 -10.73 6.69 -8.19
CA GLY A 35 -11.57 7.77 -7.66
C GLY A 35 -10.84 8.67 -6.66
N VAL A 36 -9.56 8.99 -6.91
CA VAL A 36 -8.76 9.91 -6.09
C VAL A 36 -8.12 11.00 -6.94
N SER A 37 -7.64 12.08 -6.30
CA SER A 37 -6.91 13.12 -7.03
C SER A 37 -5.58 12.60 -7.59
N SER A 38 -5.20 13.09 -8.78
CA SER A 38 -3.89 12.76 -9.37
C SER A 38 -2.72 13.16 -8.45
N ARG A 39 -2.90 14.23 -7.66
CA ARG A 39 -1.94 14.64 -6.63
C ARG A 39 -1.76 13.55 -5.57
N LEU A 40 -2.86 13.03 -4.99
CA LEU A 40 -2.77 11.98 -3.99
C LEU A 40 -2.05 10.75 -4.54
N TRP A 41 -2.44 10.31 -5.74
CA TRP A 41 -1.78 9.17 -6.40
C TRP A 41 -0.28 9.38 -6.58
N SER A 42 0.10 10.56 -7.10
CA SER A 42 1.51 10.91 -7.32
C SER A 42 2.29 11.04 -6.02
N GLU A 43 1.73 11.65 -4.97
CA GLU A 43 2.37 11.73 -3.66
C GLU A 43 2.62 10.34 -3.06
N CYS A 44 1.64 9.42 -3.16
CA CYS A 44 1.80 8.03 -2.72
C CYS A 44 2.92 7.32 -3.47
N GLU A 45 2.95 7.36 -4.81
CA GLU A 45 4.02 6.71 -5.60
C GLU A 45 5.42 7.26 -5.33
N ASN A 46 5.51 8.49 -4.86
CA ASN A 46 6.77 9.15 -4.53
C ASN A 46 7.12 9.05 -3.04
N GLY A 47 6.35 8.31 -2.23
CA GLY A 47 6.55 8.21 -0.78
C GLY A 47 6.34 9.52 -0.02
N LYS A 48 5.75 10.53 -0.66
CA LYS A 48 5.50 11.86 -0.08
C LYS A 48 4.18 11.95 0.69
N ARG A 49 3.43 10.84 0.75
CA ARG A 49 2.16 10.74 1.48
C ARG A 49 2.29 9.80 2.67
N PRO A 50 2.71 10.30 3.85
CA PRO A 50 2.83 9.46 5.05
C PRO A 50 1.48 9.02 5.62
N GLN A 51 0.41 9.76 5.29
CA GLN A 51 -0.95 9.48 5.76
C GLN A 51 -1.91 9.35 4.57
N VAL A 52 -2.42 8.14 4.39
CA VAL A 52 -3.52 7.81 3.48
C VAL A 52 -4.50 6.93 4.24
N GLY A 53 -5.80 7.17 4.07
CA GLY A 53 -6.81 6.32 4.70
C GLY A 53 -6.65 4.87 4.24
N PHE A 54 -6.76 3.91 5.16
CA PHE A 54 -6.49 2.50 4.88
C PHE A 54 -7.34 1.96 3.72
N GLU A 55 -8.65 2.24 3.70
CA GLU A 55 -9.52 1.86 2.59
C GLU A 55 -9.09 2.44 1.24
N THR A 56 -8.58 3.67 1.25
CA THR A 56 -8.04 4.29 0.03
C THR A 56 -6.78 3.59 -0.43
N ALA A 57 -5.87 3.24 0.48
CA ALA A 57 -4.69 2.46 0.14
C ALA A 57 -5.05 1.08 -0.45
N LEU A 58 -6.04 0.40 0.13
CA LEU A 58 -6.53 -0.89 -0.39
C LEU A 58 -7.11 -0.76 -1.80
N ARG A 59 -7.94 0.26 -2.06
CA ARG A 59 -8.47 0.52 -3.43
C ARG A 59 -7.34 0.82 -4.42
N MET A 60 -6.34 1.60 -4.01
CA MET A 60 -5.18 1.88 -4.88
C MET A 60 -4.43 0.59 -5.24
N LEU A 61 -4.26 -0.34 -4.29
CA LEU A 61 -3.62 -1.63 -4.52
C LEU A 61 -4.44 -2.54 -5.45
N GLN A 62 -5.77 -2.54 -5.31
CA GLN A 62 -6.67 -3.24 -6.23
C GLN A 62 -6.51 -2.75 -7.67
N ILE A 63 -6.41 -1.43 -7.89
CA ILE A 63 -6.22 -0.86 -9.23
C ILE A 63 -4.91 -1.33 -9.89
N VAL A 64 -3.89 -1.63 -9.09
CA VAL A 64 -2.60 -2.10 -9.59
C VAL A 64 -2.41 -3.61 -9.45
N GLY A 65 -3.49 -4.35 -9.22
CA GLY A 65 -3.50 -5.82 -9.18
C GLY A 65 -2.67 -6.42 -8.06
N VAL A 66 -2.63 -5.78 -6.89
CA VAL A 66 -1.84 -6.25 -5.74
C VAL A 66 -2.76 -6.66 -4.60
N ASP A 67 -2.55 -7.89 -4.13
CA ASP A 67 -3.14 -8.41 -2.89
C ASP A 67 -2.23 -8.13 -1.69
N ILE A 68 -2.82 -7.82 -0.53
CA ILE A 68 -2.13 -7.78 0.76
C ILE A 68 -2.43 -9.06 1.54
N SER A 69 -1.41 -9.60 2.19
CA SER A 69 -1.54 -10.63 3.22
C SER A 69 -0.89 -10.16 4.53
N ALA A 70 -1.42 -10.64 5.65
CA ALA A 70 -0.85 -10.42 6.98
C ALA A 70 -0.28 -11.74 7.50
N GLU A 71 0.93 -11.68 8.05
CA GLU A 71 1.60 -12.84 8.65
C GLU A 71 2.15 -12.47 10.04
N ARG A 72 2.18 -13.45 10.94
CA ARG A 72 2.84 -13.26 12.24
C ARG A 72 4.34 -13.12 12.03
N ARG A 73 4.94 -12.07 12.62
CA ARG A 73 6.39 -11.90 12.65
C ARG A 73 7.03 -13.08 13.36
N ARG A 74 7.95 -13.79 12.69
CA ARG A 74 8.72 -14.88 13.31
C ARG A 74 9.51 -14.35 14.51
N GLY A 75 9.41 -15.04 15.65
CA GLY A 75 10.11 -14.67 16.88
C GLY A 75 9.47 -13.56 17.71
N ALA A 76 8.33 -13.00 17.30
CA ALA A 76 7.53 -12.18 18.21
C ALA A 76 6.88 -13.13 19.22
N ALA A 77 7.42 -13.17 20.45
CA ALA A 77 6.68 -13.75 21.57
C ALA A 77 5.25 -13.18 21.54
N PRO A 78 4.20 -13.98 21.81
CA PRO A 78 2.87 -13.42 21.97
C PRO A 78 3.02 -12.29 22.98
N MET A 79 2.72 -11.05 22.57
CA MET A 79 2.69 -9.92 23.48
C MET A 79 1.72 -10.34 24.58
N SER A 80 2.26 -10.76 25.72
CA SER A 80 1.48 -11.06 26.91
C SER A 80 0.78 -9.76 27.23
N GLY A 81 -0.52 -9.70 26.94
CA GLY A 81 -1.35 -8.57 27.32
C GLY A 81 -1.23 -8.32 28.82
N PRO A 82 -1.56 -7.11 29.31
CA PRO A 82 -1.52 -6.86 30.74
C PRO A 82 -2.41 -7.91 31.42
N ALA A 83 -1.81 -8.65 32.35
CA ALA A 83 -2.57 -9.46 33.29
C ALA A 83 -3.42 -8.47 34.08
N ASN A 84 -4.69 -8.31 33.69
CA ASN A 84 -5.64 -7.62 34.52
C ASN A 84 -5.84 -8.49 35.77
N GLY A 85 -5.22 -8.07 36.86
CA GLY A 85 -5.58 -8.45 38.23
C GLY A 85 -6.61 -7.50 38.80
#